data_AF-A0A2V9ZJ25-F1
#
_entry.id   AF-A0A2V9ZJ25-F1
#
_cell.length_a   1.000
_cell.length_b   1.000
_cell.length_c   1.000
_cell.angle_alpha   90.00
_cell.angle_beta   90.00
_cell.angle_gamma   90.00
#
_symmetry.space_group_name_H-M   'P 1'
#
loop_
_entity.id
_entity.type
_entity.pdbx_description
1 polymer ?
#
loop_
_entity_poly.entity_id
_entity_poly.type
_entity_poly.pdbx_seq_one_letter_code
_entity_poly.pdbx_strand_id
1 'polypeptide(L)'
;MEPRIILLTLLIKLAAAAAIAAAWLRSRDFKHWLFEGPPSLLSRIYMVILLSIPYMLGVVVRQSVKNFYAADLSFEASLLMGVLSGPIAGGIGGALVSLPGVMYHEYLTLPFNIGVGILAGVLRDLARDPEEIWSFSPFIDLSVYRWVRKMIRRP
;
A
#
# COMPACT_ATOMS: atom_id res chain seq x y z
N MET A 1 22.83 -12.59 -5.74
CA MET A 1 21.58 -13.38 -5.72
C MET A 1 21.41 -13.97 -7.10
N GLU A 2 21.19 -15.28 -7.23
CA GLU A 2 20.91 -15.87 -8.54
C GLU A 2 19.58 -15.33 -9.10
N PRO A 3 19.46 -15.10 -10.42
CA PRO A 3 18.23 -14.56 -11.04
C PRO A 3 16.97 -15.34 -10.69
N ARG A 4 17.10 -16.67 -10.56
CA ARG A 4 16.00 -17.58 -10.17
C ARG A 4 15.44 -17.26 -8.78
N ILE A 5 16.30 -16.92 -7.82
CA ILE A 5 15.90 -16.61 -6.43
C ILE A 5 15.16 -15.28 -6.38
N ILE A 6 15.56 -14.30 -7.19
CA ILE A 6 14.88 -13.01 -7.33
C ILE A 6 13.46 -13.22 -7.87
N LEU A 7 13.31 -13.99 -8.94
CA LEU A 7 11.99 -14.30 -9.52
C LEU A 7 11.08 -15.01 -8.52
N LEU A 8 11.63 -15.98 -7.77
CA LEU A 8 10.89 -16.69 -6.73
C LEU A 8 10.45 -15.74 -5.60
N THR A 9 11.33 -14.82 -5.18
CA THR A 9 11.02 -13.80 -4.17
C THR A 9 9.88 -12.90 -4.63
N LEU A 10 9.95 -12.41 -5.88
CA LEU A 10 8.91 -11.56 -6.47
C LEU A 10 7.57 -12.30 -6.62
N LEU A 11 7.61 -13.57 -7.06
CA LEU A 11 6.42 -14.39 -7.21
C LEU A 11 5.72 -14.60 -5.86
N ILE A 12 6.48 -14.91 -4.81
CA ILE A 12 5.95 -15.07 -3.45
C ILE A 12 5.38 -13.74 -2.93
N LYS A 13 6.09 -12.63 -3.15
CA LYS A 13 5.62 -11.30 -2.75
C LYS A 13 4.29 -10.93 -3.44
N LEU A 14 4.18 -11.22 -4.73
CA LEU A 14 2.95 -11.01 -5.49
C LEU A 14 1.81 -11.92 -4.99
N ALA A 15 2.10 -13.20 -4.71
CA ALA A 15 1.11 -14.13 -4.18
C ALA A 15 0.60 -13.68 -2.80
N ALA A 16 1.48 -13.20 -1.92
CA ALA A 16 1.12 -12.64 -0.63
C ALA A 16 0.24 -11.40 -0.78
N ALA A 17 0.62 -10.45 -1.64
CA ALA A 17 -0.17 -9.26 -1.94
C ALA A 17 -1.58 -9.64 -2.46
N ALA A 18 -1.66 -10.59 -3.40
CA ALA A 18 -2.90 -11.06 -3.98
C ALA A 18 -3.79 -11.76 -2.93
N ALA A 19 -3.21 -12.58 -2.05
CA ALA A 19 -3.94 -13.25 -0.98
C ALA A 19 -4.55 -12.25 0.01
N ILE A 20 -3.77 -11.24 0.41
CA ILE A 20 -4.24 -10.15 1.30
C ILE A 20 -5.36 -9.37 0.61
N ALA A 21 -5.18 -8.98 -0.66
CA ALA A 21 -6.21 -8.28 -1.43
C ALA A 21 -7.50 -9.10 -1.56
N ALA A 22 -7.40 -10.40 -1.84
CA ALA A 22 -8.53 -11.30 -1.93
C ALA A 22 -9.26 -11.47 -0.59
N ALA A 23 -8.54 -11.47 0.53
CA ALA A 23 -9.12 -11.49 1.87
C ALA A 23 -9.90 -10.19 2.14
N TRP A 24 -9.33 -9.04 1.80
CA TRP A 24 -10.00 -7.74 2.00
C TRP A 24 -11.26 -7.56 1.16
N LEU A 25 -11.27 -8.03 -0.08
CA LEU A 25 -12.45 -7.97 -0.96
C LEU A 25 -13.65 -8.77 -0.42
N ARG A 26 -13.40 -9.73 0.48
CA ARG A 26 -14.46 -10.49 1.16
C ARG A 26 -15.09 -9.72 2.31
N SER A 27 -14.38 -8.76 2.90
CA SER A 27 -14.91 -7.91 3.96
C SER A 27 -16.00 -6.98 3.42
N ARG A 28 -17.17 -6.97 4.08
CA ARG A 28 -18.28 -6.07 3.74
C ARG A 28 -17.94 -4.63 4.09
N ASP A 29 -17.32 -4.43 5.26
CA ASP A 29 -16.93 -3.12 5.76
C ASP A 29 -15.92 -2.44 4.84
N PHE A 30 -14.93 -3.20 4.35
CA PHE A 30 -13.94 -2.67 3.41
C PHE A 30 -14.57 -2.24 2.08
N LYS A 31 -15.51 -3.04 1.54
CA LYS A 31 -16.21 -2.70 0.29
C LYS A 31 -17.07 -1.46 0.45
N HIS A 32 -17.89 -1.38 1.49
CA HIS A 32 -18.69 -0.19 1.76
C HIS A 32 -17.79 1.04 1.90
N TRP A 33 -16.70 0.93 2.66
CA TRP A 33 -15.73 2.01 2.83
C TRP A 33 -15.07 2.46 1.52
N LEU A 34 -14.75 1.52 0.63
CA LEU A 34 -14.11 1.81 -0.66
C LEU A 34 -15.05 2.50 -1.66
N PHE A 35 -16.32 2.08 -1.73
CA PHE A 35 -17.28 2.58 -2.71
C PHE A 35 -18.04 3.83 -2.24
N GLU A 36 -18.45 3.88 -0.98
CA GLU A 36 -19.25 4.99 -0.44
C GLU A 36 -18.36 6.10 0.13
N GLY A 37 -17.10 5.78 0.43
CA GLY A 37 -16.15 6.69 1.05
C GLY A 37 -16.40 6.84 2.56
N PRO A 38 -15.34 6.94 3.39
CA PRO A 38 -15.50 7.11 4.82
C PRO A 38 -16.13 8.46 5.18
N PRO A 39 -17.17 8.47 6.03
CA PRO A 39 -17.84 9.70 6.43
C PRO A 39 -16.99 10.58 7.37
N SER A 40 -15.96 10.01 8.02
CA SER A 40 -15.13 10.72 9.00
C SER A 40 -13.66 10.30 8.96
N LEU A 41 -12.78 11.15 9.48
CA LEU A 41 -11.35 10.86 9.64
C LEU A 41 -11.12 9.68 10.59
N LEU A 42 -11.92 9.55 11.65
CA LEU A 42 -11.83 8.42 12.58
C LEU A 42 -12.14 7.08 11.89
N SER A 43 -13.14 7.04 11.02
CA SER A 43 -13.46 5.85 10.22
C SER A 43 -12.32 5.47 9.28
N ARG A 44 -11.58 6.45 8.73
CA ARG A 44 -10.37 6.22 7.94
C ARG A 44 -9.27 5.57 8.78
N ILE A 45 -8.99 6.12 9.96
CA ILE A 45 -7.99 5.57 10.88
C ILE A 45 -8.34 4.16 11.31
N TYR A 46 -9.61 3.90 11.65
CA TYR A 46 -10.07 2.57 12.03
C TYR A 46 -9.82 1.53 10.93
N MET A 47 -10.14 1.87 9.67
CA MET A 47 -9.82 1.00 8.54
C MET A 47 -8.32 0.82 8.32
N VAL A 48 -7.53 1.87 8.44
CA VAL A 48 -6.06 1.76 8.32
C VAL A 48 -5.49 0.83 9.38
N ILE A 49 -5.95 0.92 10.63
CA ILE A 49 -5.51 0.03 11.69
C ILE A 49 -5.82 -1.42 11.29
N LEU A 50 -7.05 -1.71 10.91
CA LEU A 50 -7.48 -3.04 10.51
C LEU A 50 -6.67 -3.56 9.31
N LEU A 51 -6.50 -2.73 8.29
CA LEU A 51 -5.75 -3.03 7.07
C LEU A 51 -4.27 -3.30 7.36
N SER A 52 -3.68 -2.68 8.39
CA SER A 52 -2.24 -2.75 8.68
C SER A 52 -1.82 -4.09 9.31
N ILE A 53 -2.73 -4.76 10.01
CA ILE A 53 -2.48 -6.01 10.75
C ILE A 53 -1.84 -7.11 9.89
N PRO A 54 -2.39 -7.53 8.74
CA PRO A 54 -1.77 -8.58 7.93
C PRO A 54 -0.40 -8.17 7.36
N TYR A 55 -0.18 -6.88 7.10
CA TYR A 55 1.13 -6.39 6.64
C TYR A 55 2.17 -6.38 7.75
N MET A 56 1.78 -6.01 8.99
CA MET A 56 2.63 -6.13 10.18
C MET A 56 3.09 -7.58 10.38
N LEU A 57 2.20 -8.56 10.19
CA LEU A 57 2.57 -9.98 10.26
C LEU A 57 3.64 -10.34 9.23
N GLY A 58 3.58 -9.80 8.02
CA GLY A 58 4.64 -9.96 7.00
C GLY A 58 6.01 -9.48 7.49
N VAL A 59 6.07 -8.32 8.15
CA VAL A 59 7.32 -7.81 8.75
C VAL A 59 7.83 -8.73 9.85
N VAL A 60 6.94 -9.25 10.72
CA VAL A 60 7.31 -10.22 11.76
C VAL A 60 7.87 -11.52 11.16
N VAL A 61 7.26 -12.03 10.09
CA VAL A 61 7.71 -13.24 9.40
C VAL A 61 9.09 -13.02 8.77
N ARG A 62 9.33 -11.86 8.15
CA ARG A 62 10.67 -11.49 7.63
C ARG A 62 11.73 -11.57 8.74
N GLN A 63 11.42 -11.08 9.94
CA GLN A 63 12.37 -11.07 11.05
C GLN A 63 12.57 -12.46 11.68
N SER A 64 11.54 -13.30 11.63
CA SER A 64 11.58 -14.66 12.20
C SER A 64 12.32 -15.65 11.31
N VAL A 65 12.29 -15.45 9.99
CA VAL A 65 12.90 -16.36 9.00
C VAL A 65 14.08 -15.69 8.31
N LYS A 66 15.30 -16.20 8.56
CA LYS A 66 16.52 -15.71 7.91
C LYS A 66 16.38 -15.75 6.38
N ASN A 67 16.79 -14.68 5.70
CA ASN A 67 16.75 -14.51 4.24
C ASN A 67 15.36 -14.47 3.58
N PHE A 68 14.25 -14.37 4.33
CA PHE A 68 12.92 -14.27 3.73
C PHE A 68 12.46 -12.82 3.51
N TYR A 69 13.19 -12.10 2.66
CA TYR A 69 12.90 -10.70 2.31
C TYR A 69 11.54 -10.52 1.59
N ALA A 70 10.98 -11.58 1.01
CA ALA A 70 9.70 -11.55 0.30
C ALA A 70 8.49 -11.23 1.19
N ALA A 71 8.56 -11.52 2.49
CA ALA A 71 7.43 -11.32 3.41
C ALA A 71 7.15 -9.86 3.71
N ASP A 72 8.11 -8.98 3.49
CA ASP A 72 7.96 -7.58 3.84
C ASP A 72 7.31 -6.79 2.70
N LEU A 73 6.06 -6.38 2.98
CA LEU A 73 5.25 -5.48 2.17
C LEU A 73 5.06 -4.13 2.88
N SER A 74 5.94 -3.74 3.81
CA SER A 74 5.76 -2.52 4.61
C SER A 74 5.70 -1.25 3.76
N PHE A 75 6.55 -1.17 2.74
CA PHE A 75 6.54 -0.06 1.78
C PHE A 75 5.23 -0.04 0.98
N GLU A 76 4.85 -1.17 0.38
CA GLU A 76 3.63 -1.27 -0.43
C GLU A 76 2.37 -0.99 0.41
N ALA A 77 2.33 -1.50 1.63
CA ALA A 77 1.26 -1.25 2.57
C ALA A 77 1.18 0.25 2.90
N SER A 78 2.29 0.89 3.25
CA SER A 78 2.32 2.33 3.57
C SER A 78 1.83 3.18 2.40
N LEU A 79 2.27 2.85 1.18
CA LEU A 79 1.82 3.52 -0.04
C LEU A 79 0.32 3.31 -0.25
N LEU A 80 -0.17 2.07 -0.17
CA LEU A 80 -1.60 1.76 -0.31
C LEU A 80 -2.44 2.49 0.74
N MET A 81 -2.02 2.53 2.00
CA MET A 81 -2.73 3.26 3.06
C MET A 81 -2.83 4.75 2.75
N GLY A 82 -1.75 5.37 2.29
CA GLY A 82 -1.76 6.77 1.86
C GLY A 82 -2.75 7.02 0.72
N VAL A 83 -2.65 6.23 -0.35
CA VAL A 83 -3.55 6.34 -1.51
C VAL A 83 -5.02 6.15 -1.12
N LEU A 84 -5.31 5.14 -0.29
CA LEU A 84 -6.66 4.78 0.11
C LEU A 84 -7.28 5.76 1.11
N SER A 85 -6.51 6.23 2.09
CA SER A 85 -7.05 6.89 3.29
C SER A 85 -6.65 8.37 3.44
N GLY A 86 -5.69 8.86 2.65
CA GLY A 86 -5.20 10.23 2.68
C GLY A 86 -3.94 10.39 3.56
N PRO A 87 -3.40 11.62 3.71
CA PRO A 87 -2.06 11.84 4.27
C PRO A 87 -1.94 11.43 5.74
N ILE A 88 -2.88 11.86 6.58
CA ILE A 88 -2.84 11.63 8.03
C ILE A 88 -3.04 10.14 8.34
N ALA A 89 -4.11 9.56 7.79
CA ALA A 89 -4.41 8.15 8.00
C ALA A 89 -3.34 7.25 7.34
N GLY A 90 -2.81 7.63 6.18
CA GLY A 90 -1.69 6.97 5.52
C GLY A 90 -0.41 6.96 6.35
N GLY A 91 -0.06 8.11 6.95
CA GLY A 91 1.07 8.22 7.87
C GLY A 91 0.92 7.33 9.09
N ILE A 92 -0.28 7.26 9.69
CA ILE A 92 -0.59 6.33 10.79
C ILE A 92 -0.41 4.88 10.33
N GLY A 93 -0.89 4.54 9.13
CA GLY A 93 -0.70 3.21 8.54
C GLY A 93 0.78 2.84 8.39
N GLY A 94 1.58 3.77 7.87
CA GLY A 94 3.04 3.59 7.77
C GLY A 94 3.73 3.44 9.12
N ALA A 95 3.28 4.18 10.14
CA ALA A 95 3.77 4.01 11.51
C ALA A 95 3.46 2.62 12.06
N LEU A 96 2.21 2.15 11.89
CA LEU A 96 1.75 0.85 12.39
C LEU A 96 2.52 -0.32 11.78
N VAL A 97 2.68 -0.33 10.45
CA VAL A 97 3.39 -1.41 9.76
C VAL A 97 4.88 -1.44 10.11
N SER A 98 5.43 -0.31 10.57
CA SER A 98 6.83 -0.21 10.99
C SER A 98 7.08 -0.65 12.43
N LEU A 99 6.04 -0.81 13.26
CA LEU A 99 6.20 -1.17 14.68
C LEU A 99 7.03 -2.44 14.89
N PRO A 100 6.81 -3.55 14.15
CA PRO A 100 7.65 -4.73 14.29
C PRO A 100 9.10 -4.42 13.93
N GLY A 101 9.37 -3.68 12.86
CA GLY A 101 10.73 -3.30 12.46
C GLY A 101 11.48 -2.52 13.54
N VAL A 102 10.80 -1.58 14.20
CA VAL A 102 11.37 -0.81 15.31
C VAL A 102 11.70 -1.69 16.51
N MET A 103 10.88 -2.70 16.83
CA MET A 103 11.17 -3.66 17.91
C MET A 103 12.47 -4.42 17.63
N TYR A 104 12.76 -4.74 16.36
CA TYR A 104 14.01 -5.37 15.92
C TYR A 104 15.14 -4.36 15.63
N HIS A 105 15.06 -3.13 16.16
CA HIS A 105 16.09 -2.09 16.11
C HIS A 105 16.30 -1.46 14.71
N GLU A 106 15.34 -1.62 13.80
CA GLU A 106 15.36 -0.98 12.49
C GLU A 106 14.66 0.39 12.53
N TYR A 107 15.23 1.35 13.27
CA TYR A 107 14.58 2.63 13.54
C TYR A 107 14.28 3.46 12.29
N LEU A 108 15.05 3.28 11.20
CA LEU A 108 14.87 4.03 9.96
C LEU A 108 13.59 3.63 9.19
N THR A 109 13.03 2.46 9.48
CA THR A 109 11.80 1.98 8.84
C THR A 109 10.60 2.87 9.16
N LEU A 110 10.53 3.38 10.40
CA LEU A 110 9.44 4.20 10.89
C LEU A 110 9.31 5.55 10.16
N PRO A 111 10.33 6.44 10.16
CA PRO A 111 10.23 7.73 9.47
C PRO A 111 10.07 7.54 7.96
N PHE A 112 10.68 6.49 7.39
CA PHE A 112 10.56 6.19 5.97
C PHE A 112 9.12 5.83 5.58
N ASN A 113 8.51 4.84 6.23
CA ASN A 113 7.16 4.39 5.92
C ASN A 113 6.08 5.44 6.26
N ILE A 114 6.26 6.21 7.34
CA ILE A 114 5.40 7.37 7.63
C ILE A 114 5.48 8.38 6.48
N GLY A 115 6.69 8.72 6.03
CA GLY A 115 6.91 9.63 4.92
C GLY A 115 6.24 9.14 3.64
N VAL A 116 6.40 7.86 3.31
CA VAL A 116 5.75 7.22 2.15
C VAL A 116 4.23 7.31 2.24
N GLY A 117 3.64 6.97 3.40
CA GLY A 117 2.20 7.03 3.60
C GLY A 117 1.64 8.45 3.48
N ILE A 118 2.33 9.43 4.04
CA ILE A 118 1.95 10.85 3.93
C ILE A 118 2.05 11.30 2.47
N LEU A 119 3.19 11.05 1.80
CA LEU A 119 3.42 11.45 0.41
C LEU A 119 2.39 10.84 -0.52
N ALA A 120 2.10 9.54 -0.38
CA ALA A 120 1.07 8.87 -1.16
C ALA A 120 -0.32 9.48 -0.92
N GLY A 121 -0.64 9.85 0.32
CA GLY A 121 -1.88 10.56 0.63
C GLY A 121 -1.95 11.97 0.05
N VAL A 122 -0.84 12.72 0.03
CA VAL A 122 -0.78 14.04 -0.61
C VAL A 122 -0.95 13.91 -2.12
N LEU A 123 -0.32 12.92 -2.74
CA LEU A 123 -0.48 12.64 -4.17
C LEU A 123 -1.93 12.31 -4.53
N ARG A 124 -2.63 11.56 -3.66
CA ARG A 124 -4.06 11.29 -3.80
C ARG A 124 -4.88 12.57 -3.76
N ASP A 125 -4.61 13.46 -2.81
CA ASP A 125 -5.36 14.73 -2.67
C ASP A 125 -5.04 15.72 -3.80
N LEU A 126 -3.85 15.62 -4.41
CA LEU A 126 -3.45 16.46 -5.55
C LEU A 126 -4.06 16.00 -6.88
N ALA A 127 -4.47 14.73 -6.99
CA ALA A 127 -5.09 14.19 -8.18
C ALA A 127 -6.46 14.86 -8.44
N ARG A 128 -6.62 15.52 -9.59
CA ARG A 128 -7.86 16.20 -9.99
C ARG A 128 -9.04 15.24 -10.20
N ASP A 129 -8.76 14.04 -10.71
CA ASP A 129 -9.74 12.97 -10.93
C ASP A 129 -9.41 11.78 -10.02
N PRO A 130 -10.29 11.38 -9.07
CA PRO A 130 -10.08 10.19 -8.24
C PRO A 130 -9.91 8.90 -9.05
N GLU A 131 -10.47 8.84 -10.25
CA GLU A 131 -10.35 7.70 -11.17
C GLU A 131 -8.94 7.53 -11.74
N GLU A 132 -8.13 8.60 -11.81
CA GLU A 132 -6.75 8.50 -12.30
C GLU A 132 -5.88 7.64 -11.39
N ILE A 133 -6.13 7.70 -10.08
CA ILE A 133 -5.47 6.89 -9.06
C ILE A 133 -5.69 5.40 -9.31
N TRP A 134 -6.84 5.03 -9.88
CA TRP A 134 -7.22 3.64 -10.16
C TRP A 134 -6.92 3.21 -11.59
N SER A 135 -6.51 4.14 -12.45
CA SER A 135 -6.25 3.87 -13.86
C SER A 135 -4.95 3.09 -14.11
N PHE A 136 -4.18 2.78 -13.05
CA PHE A 136 -2.96 1.99 -13.13
C PHE A 136 -3.25 0.59 -13.71
N SER A 137 -2.67 0.33 -14.86
CA SER A 137 -2.71 -0.97 -15.54
C SER A 137 -1.31 -1.59 -15.50
N PRO A 138 -1.19 -2.93 -15.39
CA PRO A 138 0.10 -3.62 -15.51
C PRO A 138 0.80 -3.36 -16.86
N PHE A 139 0.04 -2.94 -17.87
CA PHE A 139 0.54 -2.57 -19.18
C PHE A 139 0.91 -1.08 -19.19
N ILE A 140 2.20 -0.80 -18.99
CA ILE A 140 2.78 0.55 -19.01
C ILE A 140 2.41 1.27 -20.32
N ASP A 141 2.37 0.55 -21.43
CA ASP A 141 2.08 1.08 -22.76
C ASP A 141 0.67 1.69 -22.84
N LEU A 142 -0.32 1.03 -22.22
CA LEU A 142 -1.72 1.48 -22.21
C LEU A 142 -1.96 2.62 -21.23
N SER A 143 -1.20 2.71 -20.14
CA SER A 143 -1.24 3.88 -19.24
C SER A 143 -0.60 5.11 -19.89
N VAL A 144 0.55 4.97 -20.56
CA VAL A 144 1.19 6.06 -21.30
C VAL A 144 0.31 6.54 -22.45
N TYR A 145 -0.24 5.62 -23.25
CA TYR A 145 -1.16 5.98 -24.34
C TYR A 145 -2.38 6.76 -23.84
N ARG A 146 -3.02 6.32 -22.75
CA ARG A 146 -4.18 7.02 -22.16
C ARG A 146 -3.80 8.40 -21.64
N TRP A 147 -2.65 8.54 -20.98
CA TRP A 147 -2.17 9.82 -20.46
C TRP A 147 -1.91 10.82 -21.59
N VAL A 148 -1.16 10.43 -22.62
CA VAL A 148 -0.88 11.28 -23.80
C VAL A 148 -2.18 11.70 -24.49
N ARG A 149 -3.11 10.76 -24.69
CA ARG A 149 -4.42 11.06 -25.31
C ARG A 149 -5.26 12.01 -24.47
N LYS A 150 -5.21 11.93 -23.13
CA LYS A 150 -5.95 12.81 -22.21
C LYS A 150 -5.34 14.23 -22.22
N MET A 151 -4.01 14.34 -22.21
CA MET A 151 -3.26 15.60 -22.31
C MET A 151 -3.59 16.36 -23.60
N ILE A 152 -3.74 15.65 -24.73
CA ILE A 152 -4.08 16.28 -26.02
C ILE A 152 -5.55 16.72 -26.10
N ARG A 153 -6.47 16.02 -25.41
CA ARG A 153 -7.91 16.30 -25.46
C ARG A 153 -8.39 17.37 -24.48
N ARG A 154 -7.62 17.69 -23.43
CA ARG A 154 -7.92 18.75 -22.47
C ARG A 154 -6.62 19.51 -22.14
N PRO A 155 -6.28 20.58 -22.89
CA PRO A 155 -5.14 21.43 -22.58
C PRO A 155 -5.34 22.18 -21.26
#